data_AF-A0A3C0EBL4-F1
#
_entry.id   AF-A0A3C0EBL4-F1
#
_cell.length_a   1.000
_cell.length_b   1.000
_cell.length_c   1.000
_cell.angle_alpha   90.00
_cell.angle_beta   90.00
_cell.angle_gamma   90.00
#
_symmetry.space_group_name_H-M   'P 1'
#
loop_
_entity.id
_entity.type
_entity.pdbx_description
1 polymer ?
#
loop_
_entity_poly.entity_id
_entity_poly.type
_entity_poly.pdbx_seq_one_letter_code
_entity_poly.pdbx_strand_id
1 'polypeptide(L)'
;TGPLDEGSVGAGTGATVAKARGINAAVKCGIGSASLRLPGGAVVAAVVAVNAYGGVYDYKTGRLMAGPRRADQGGFEDPMAILLEVNGSDEAPPMTNTTIGLVATDAVLSKEEVNHLAGLSHDGLALTIRPCHTMRDGDTMFALATGRGPQTSDLTALGAATVEVTARAVLRAAEAATGLGGVPSISELAHG
;
A
#
# COMPACT_ATOMS: atom_id res chain seq x y z
N THR A 1 16.12 -14.84 -13.22
CA THR A 1 14.99 -14.67 -12.28
C THR A 1 13.88 -13.92 -12.99
N GLY A 2 12.63 -14.33 -12.81
CA GLY A 2 11.46 -13.68 -13.41
C GLY A 2 10.94 -12.51 -12.59
N PRO A 3 9.91 -11.78 -13.07
CA PRO A 3 9.23 -10.75 -12.27
C PRO A 3 8.58 -11.36 -11.02
N LEU A 4 8.36 -10.52 -9.99
CA LEU A 4 7.63 -10.92 -8.80
C LEU A 4 6.15 -11.16 -9.17
N ASP A 5 5.56 -12.25 -8.66
CA ASP A 5 4.11 -12.44 -8.76
C ASP A 5 3.37 -11.45 -7.84
N GLU A 6 2.37 -10.77 -8.39
CA GLU A 6 1.57 -9.73 -7.71
C GLU A 6 0.10 -10.14 -7.57
N GLY A 7 -0.65 -9.40 -6.76
CA GLY A 7 -2.09 -9.60 -6.57
C GLY A 7 -2.42 -10.53 -5.41
N SER A 8 -3.38 -11.43 -5.63
CA SER A 8 -3.94 -12.31 -4.59
C SER A 8 -3.08 -13.57 -4.34
N VAL A 9 -1.79 -13.37 -4.08
CA VAL A 9 -0.80 -14.44 -3.88
C VAL A 9 0.05 -14.18 -2.64
N GLY A 10 0.63 -15.24 -2.05
CA GLY A 10 1.49 -15.13 -0.87
C GLY A 10 0.81 -14.37 0.28
N ALA A 11 1.48 -13.37 0.84
CA ALA A 11 0.91 -12.49 1.87
C ALA A 11 -0.30 -11.68 1.38
N GLY A 12 -0.43 -11.46 0.06
CA GLY A 12 -1.57 -10.78 -0.57
C GLY A 12 -2.84 -11.64 -0.70
N THR A 13 -2.77 -12.96 -0.48
CA THR A 13 -3.89 -13.89 -0.70
C THR A 13 -5.15 -13.46 0.04
N GLY A 14 -5.04 -13.17 1.35
CA GLY A 14 -6.16 -12.69 2.18
C GLY A 14 -6.29 -11.17 2.28
N ALA A 15 -5.46 -10.40 1.57
CA ALA A 15 -5.37 -8.96 1.76
C ALA A 15 -6.61 -8.23 1.23
N THR A 16 -7.15 -7.31 2.03
CA THR A 16 -8.34 -6.51 1.74
C THR A 16 -8.18 -5.08 2.24
N VAL A 17 -8.91 -4.14 1.64
CA VAL A 17 -8.88 -2.70 1.99
C VAL A 17 -10.29 -2.15 2.17
N ALA A 18 -10.39 -0.91 2.64
CA ALA A 18 -11.60 -0.12 2.69
C ALA A 18 -12.71 -0.69 3.60
N LYS A 19 -12.38 -0.87 4.88
CA LYS A 19 -13.19 -1.59 5.86
C LYS A 19 -14.00 -0.69 6.79
N ALA A 20 -14.20 0.58 6.43
CA ALA A 20 -14.97 1.52 7.24
C ALA A 20 -16.47 1.16 7.37
N ARG A 21 -16.98 0.26 6.50
CA ARG A 21 -18.32 -0.37 6.60
C ARG A 21 -18.23 -1.87 6.94
N GLY A 22 -17.11 -2.32 7.50
CA GLY A 22 -16.82 -3.72 7.81
C GLY A 22 -16.36 -4.54 6.59
N ILE A 23 -15.99 -5.80 6.86
CA ILE A 23 -15.37 -6.69 5.86
C ILE A 23 -16.30 -7.01 4.68
N ASN A 24 -17.62 -7.01 4.91
CA ASN A 24 -18.60 -7.29 3.86
C ASN A 24 -18.62 -6.20 2.77
N ALA A 25 -18.26 -4.96 3.12
CA ALA A 25 -18.14 -3.86 2.18
C ALA A 25 -16.70 -3.66 1.67
N ALA A 26 -15.74 -4.47 2.13
CA ALA A 26 -14.35 -4.34 1.73
C ALA A 26 -14.13 -4.67 0.24
N VAL A 27 -12.95 -4.29 -0.24
CA VAL A 27 -12.46 -4.57 -1.58
C VAL A 27 -11.20 -5.40 -1.49
N LYS A 28 -11.05 -6.37 -2.39
CA LYS A 28 -9.87 -7.22 -2.45
C LYS A 28 -8.66 -6.38 -2.87
N CYS A 29 -7.55 -6.60 -2.16
CA CYS A 29 -6.25 -6.04 -2.50
C CYS A 29 -5.22 -7.18 -2.59
N GLY A 30 -3.93 -6.90 -2.47
CA GLY A 30 -2.93 -7.92 -2.70
C GLY A 30 -1.54 -7.54 -2.24
N ILE A 31 -0.56 -8.19 -2.87
CA ILE A 31 0.83 -7.79 -2.86
C ILE A 31 1.18 -7.09 -4.16
N GLY A 32 1.92 -5.99 -4.09
CA GLY A 32 2.35 -5.24 -5.26
C GLY A 32 3.79 -4.81 -5.11
N SER A 33 4.44 -4.52 -6.23
CA SER A 33 5.82 -4.08 -6.29
C SER A 33 6.03 -2.97 -7.30
N ALA A 34 7.07 -2.18 -7.09
CA ALA A 34 7.50 -1.17 -8.04
C ALA A 34 9.01 -0.92 -7.88
N SER A 35 9.64 -0.43 -8.94
CA SER A 35 11.04 0.01 -8.89
C SER A 35 11.27 1.26 -9.71
N LEU A 36 12.32 2.00 -9.34
CA LEU A 36 12.85 3.15 -10.05
C LEU A 36 14.37 3.10 -10.06
N ARG A 37 14.96 3.38 -11.22
CA ARG A 37 16.38 3.64 -11.34
C ARG A 37 16.59 5.16 -11.34
N LEU A 38 17.42 5.64 -10.43
CA LEU A 38 17.79 7.04 -10.35
C LEU A 38 18.88 7.39 -11.38
N PRO A 39 19.00 8.66 -11.80
CA PRO A 39 20.08 9.09 -12.70
C PRO A 39 21.49 8.76 -12.19
N GLY A 40 21.68 8.73 -10.86
CA GLY A 40 22.94 8.33 -10.21
C GLY A 40 23.23 6.82 -10.25
N GLY A 41 22.41 6.02 -10.92
CA GLY A 41 22.61 4.59 -11.12
C GLY A 41 21.95 3.70 -10.07
N ALA A 42 21.67 4.20 -8.86
CA ALA A 42 21.02 3.45 -7.81
C ALA A 42 19.60 3.01 -8.22
N VAL A 43 19.20 1.82 -7.80
CA VAL A 43 17.83 1.31 -7.94
C VAL A 43 17.18 1.28 -6.59
N VAL A 44 15.98 1.85 -6.49
CA VAL A 44 15.10 1.70 -5.33
C VAL A 44 13.88 0.89 -5.76
N ALA A 45 13.50 -0.09 -4.97
CA ALA A 45 12.34 -0.93 -5.20
C ALA A 45 11.52 -1.10 -3.92
N ALA A 46 10.22 -1.29 -4.06
CA ALA A 46 9.34 -1.62 -2.96
C ALA A 46 8.50 -2.85 -3.29
N VAL A 47 8.17 -3.62 -2.27
CA VAL A 47 7.13 -4.66 -2.29
C VAL A 47 6.27 -4.50 -1.05
N VAL A 48 4.94 -4.49 -1.22
CA VAL A 48 3.99 -4.19 -0.14
C VAL A 48 2.79 -5.11 -0.25
N ALA A 49 2.47 -5.81 0.85
CA ALA A 49 1.20 -6.50 1.04
C ALA A 49 0.22 -5.57 1.77
N VAL A 50 -0.91 -5.29 1.13
CA VAL A 50 -1.79 -4.17 1.52
C VAL A 50 -3.10 -4.72 2.08
N ASN A 51 -3.17 -4.89 3.41
CA ASN A 51 -4.38 -5.26 4.13
C ASN A 51 -4.87 -4.10 5.04
N ALA A 52 -5.08 -2.93 4.46
CA ALA A 52 -5.37 -1.71 5.22
C ALA A 52 -6.81 -1.61 5.73
N TYR A 53 -7.02 -0.78 6.76
CA TYR A 53 -8.35 -0.32 7.16
C TYR A 53 -8.92 0.71 6.17
N GLY A 54 -8.12 1.70 5.78
CA GLY A 54 -8.50 2.77 4.87
C GLY A 54 -8.72 2.34 3.42
N GLY A 55 -9.18 3.29 2.61
CA GLY A 55 -9.33 3.12 1.17
C GLY A 55 -8.02 3.39 0.42
N VAL A 56 -7.93 2.90 -0.82
CA VAL A 56 -6.79 3.14 -1.72
C VAL A 56 -7.13 4.25 -2.71
N TYR A 57 -6.24 5.24 -2.82
CA TYR A 57 -6.36 6.40 -3.69
C TYR A 57 -5.19 6.45 -4.65
N ASP A 58 -5.49 6.76 -5.92
CA ASP A 58 -4.48 7.19 -6.87
C ASP A 58 -3.92 8.53 -6.38
N TYR A 59 -2.67 8.52 -5.92
CA TYR A 59 -2.03 9.72 -5.35
C TYR A 59 -1.70 10.79 -6.39
N LYS A 60 -1.70 10.47 -7.69
CA LYS A 60 -1.45 11.44 -8.77
C LYS A 60 -2.73 12.16 -9.16
N THR A 61 -3.85 11.45 -9.23
CA THR A 61 -5.13 12.04 -9.65
C THR A 61 -6.05 12.39 -8.48
N GLY A 62 -5.77 11.89 -7.28
CA GLY A 62 -6.63 11.98 -6.10
C GLY A 62 -7.87 11.07 -6.17
N ARG A 63 -7.98 10.19 -7.17
CA ARG A 63 -9.16 9.34 -7.38
C ARG A 63 -9.18 8.20 -6.37
N LEU A 64 -10.33 7.99 -5.72
CA LEU A 64 -10.58 6.79 -4.91
C LEU A 64 -10.64 5.56 -5.82
N MET A 65 -9.66 4.67 -5.69
CA MET A 65 -9.55 3.42 -6.46
C MET A 65 -10.26 2.25 -5.79
N ALA A 66 -10.22 2.20 -4.46
CA ALA A 66 -10.91 1.20 -3.66
C ALA A 66 -11.41 1.84 -2.36
N GLY A 67 -12.73 1.96 -2.23
CA GLY A 67 -13.39 2.41 -1.00
C GLY A 67 -14.42 1.38 -0.53
N PRO A 68 -15.09 1.60 0.62
CA PRO A 68 -16.15 0.72 1.05
C PRO A 68 -17.23 0.66 -0.02
N ARG A 69 -17.64 -0.54 -0.41
CA ARG A 69 -18.64 -0.78 -1.46
C ARG A 69 -20.00 -0.27 -1.00
N ARG A 70 -20.69 0.47 -1.87
CA ARG A 70 -22.10 0.83 -1.66
C ARG A 70 -22.98 -0.40 -1.83
N ALA A 71 -23.97 -0.56 -0.97
CA ALA A 71 -24.84 -1.74 -0.98
C ALA A 71 -25.79 -1.81 -2.20
N ASP A 72 -26.09 -0.66 -2.81
CA ASP A 72 -27.25 -0.47 -3.69
C ASP A 72 -26.98 0.26 -5.01
N GLN A 73 -25.84 0.96 -5.15
CA GLN A 73 -25.61 1.90 -6.27
C GLN A 73 -24.36 1.61 -7.12
N GLY A 74 -23.61 0.56 -6.80
CA GLY A 74 -22.27 0.37 -7.36
C GLY A 74 -21.29 1.45 -6.90
N GLY A 75 -19.99 1.22 -7.14
CA GLY A 75 -18.94 2.16 -6.73
C GLY A 75 -18.68 2.21 -5.22
N PHE A 76 -18.03 3.29 -4.78
CA PHE A 76 -17.40 3.40 -3.46
C PHE A 76 -17.91 4.60 -2.64
N GLU A 77 -17.96 4.44 -1.33
CA GLU A 77 -18.01 5.54 -0.36
C GLU A 77 -16.60 6.02 -0.03
N ASP A 78 -16.46 7.26 0.46
CA ASP A 78 -15.19 7.77 0.96
C ASP A 78 -14.99 7.31 2.43
N PRO A 79 -13.98 6.47 2.73
CA PRO A 79 -13.71 6.03 4.09
C PRO A 79 -13.43 7.18 5.08
N MET A 80 -12.83 8.30 4.63
CA MET A 80 -12.61 9.47 5.48
C MET A 80 -13.94 10.14 5.86
N ALA A 81 -14.84 10.32 4.89
CA ALA A 81 -16.15 10.92 5.13
C ALA A 81 -16.96 10.07 6.13
N ILE A 82 -16.97 8.75 5.96
CA ILE A 82 -17.66 7.83 6.88
C ILE A 82 -17.16 8.03 8.32
N LEU A 83 -15.85 8.13 8.53
CA LEU A 83 -15.26 8.26 9.87
C LEU A 83 -15.50 9.63 10.51
N LEU A 84 -15.66 10.68 9.70
CA LEU A 84 -15.89 12.04 10.18
C LEU A 84 -17.38 12.33 10.45
N GLU A 85 -18.29 11.64 9.77
CA GLU A 85 -19.74 11.83 9.92
C GLU A 85 -20.37 10.92 10.97
N VAL A 86 -19.78 9.74 11.21
CA VAL A 86 -20.29 8.77 12.18
C VAL A 86 -19.66 9.03 13.55
N ASN A 87 -20.47 9.42 14.54
CA ASN A 87 -20.06 9.40 15.95
C ASN A 87 -19.82 7.93 16.34
N GLY A 88 -18.55 7.55 16.41
CA GLY A 88 -18.11 6.15 16.39
C GLY A 88 -18.75 5.26 17.45
N SER A 89 -19.10 4.05 17.03
CA SER A 89 -19.19 2.86 17.88
C SER A 89 -19.07 1.59 17.03
N ASP A 90 -17.96 1.41 16.32
CA ASP A 90 -17.66 0.08 15.77
C ASP A 90 -16.74 -0.66 16.75
N GLU A 91 -17.29 -1.69 17.39
CA GLU A 91 -16.60 -2.71 18.21
C GLU A 91 -15.65 -3.60 17.38
N ALA A 92 -15.10 -3.10 16.27
CA ALA A 92 -14.15 -3.88 15.49
C ALA A 92 -12.90 -4.13 16.34
N PRO A 93 -12.43 -5.38 16.48
CA PRO A 93 -11.27 -5.68 17.30
C PRO A 93 -10.06 -4.87 16.81
N PRO A 94 -9.27 -4.29 17.73
CA PRO A 94 -8.04 -3.59 17.38
C PRO A 94 -7.07 -4.54 16.64
N MET A 95 -6.25 -3.98 15.75
CA MET A 95 -5.20 -4.69 14.99
C MET A 95 -5.64 -5.87 14.10
N THR A 96 -6.77 -5.76 13.41
CA THR A 96 -7.19 -6.76 12.40
C THR A 96 -6.71 -6.43 10.97
N ASN A 97 -6.05 -5.28 10.80
CA ASN A 97 -5.55 -4.78 9.52
C ASN A 97 -4.03 -4.58 9.59
N THR A 98 -3.32 -4.76 8.49
CA THR A 98 -1.86 -4.68 8.45
C THR A 98 -1.39 -4.36 7.03
N THR A 99 -0.73 -3.23 6.83
CA THR A 99 0.09 -3.02 5.63
C THR A 99 1.54 -3.35 5.98
N ILE A 100 2.12 -4.33 5.31
CA ILE A 100 3.52 -4.74 5.57
C ILE A 100 4.31 -4.72 4.28
N GLY A 101 5.50 -4.15 4.32
CA GLY A 101 6.32 -4.01 3.13
C GLY A 101 7.80 -3.88 3.38
N LEU A 102 8.54 -3.88 2.28
CA LEU A 102 9.98 -3.74 2.23
C LEU A 102 10.34 -2.73 1.14
N VAL A 103 11.21 -1.79 1.47
CA VAL A 103 11.94 -0.96 0.50
C VAL A 103 13.38 -1.46 0.41
N ALA A 104 13.86 -1.67 -0.81
CA ALA A 104 15.21 -2.17 -1.07
C ALA A 104 15.95 -1.22 -2.00
N THR A 105 17.25 -1.03 -1.76
CA THR A 105 18.14 -0.33 -2.68
C THR A 105 19.45 -1.08 -2.89
N ASP A 106 20.12 -0.85 -4.01
CA ASP A 106 21.48 -1.32 -4.25
C ASP A 106 22.57 -0.36 -3.77
N ALA A 107 22.23 0.90 -3.49
CA ALA A 107 23.16 1.91 -2.97
C ALA A 107 23.87 1.44 -1.70
N VAL A 108 25.13 1.87 -1.54
CA VAL A 108 25.86 1.69 -0.27
C VAL A 108 25.37 2.72 0.74
N LEU A 109 24.78 2.25 1.84
CA LEU A 109 24.18 3.09 2.88
C LEU A 109 24.55 2.57 4.28
N SER A 110 24.60 3.48 5.26
CA SER A 110 24.69 3.13 6.67
C SER A 110 23.38 2.52 7.20
N LYS A 111 23.42 1.97 8.41
CA LYS A 111 22.20 1.43 9.05
C LYS A 111 21.19 2.53 9.32
N GLU A 112 21.67 3.71 9.69
CA GLU A 112 20.87 4.88 10.02
C GLU A 112 20.18 5.43 8.77
N GLU A 113 20.88 5.48 7.64
CA GLU A 113 20.33 5.88 6.34
C GLU A 113 19.28 4.88 5.86
N VAL A 114 19.53 3.58 5.99
CA VAL A 114 18.53 2.54 5.66
C VAL A 114 17.29 2.67 6.56
N ASN A 115 17.48 2.86 7.86
CA ASN A 115 16.37 3.07 8.80
C ASN A 115 15.58 4.34 8.47
N HIS A 116 16.24 5.39 8.00
CA HIS A 116 15.57 6.59 7.52
C HIS A 116 14.67 6.30 6.31
N LEU A 117 15.13 5.49 5.34
CA LEU A 117 14.29 5.07 4.21
C LEU A 117 13.07 4.25 4.65
N ALA A 118 13.21 3.39 5.68
CA ALA A 118 12.06 2.69 6.26
C ALA A 118 11.01 3.69 6.75
N GLY A 119 11.41 4.74 7.47
CA GLY A 119 10.53 5.82 7.89
C GLY A 119 9.84 6.54 6.72
N LEU A 120 10.62 6.98 5.72
CA LEU A 120 10.07 7.69 4.55
C LEU A 120 9.08 6.86 3.73
N SER A 121 9.22 5.53 3.74
CA SER A 121 8.27 4.67 3.01
C SER A 121 6.84 4.77 3.55
N HIS A 122 6.65 5.12 4.83
CA HIS A 122 5.33 5.38 5.41
C HIS A 122 4.63 6.59 4.75
N ASP A 123 5.37 7.58 4.26
CA ASP A 123 4.78 8.70 3.52
C ASP A 123 4.15 8.22 2.19
N GLY A 124 4.74 7.21 1.56
CA GLY A 124 4.17 6.57 0.37
C GLY A 124 2.87 5.81 0.68
N LEU A 125 2.78 5.20 1.87
CA LEU A 125 1.53 4.63 2.37
C LEU A 125 0.49 5.75 2.59
N ALA A 126 0.83 6.84 3.25
CA ALA A 126 -0.09 7.94 3.54
C ALA A 126 -0.62 8.65 2.28
N LEU A 127 0.19 8.72 1.21
CA LEU A 127 -0.27 9.24 -0.08
C LEU A 127 -1.39 8.41 -0.71
N THR A 128 -1.36 7.09 -0.50
CA THR A 128 -2.20 6.12 -1.22
C THR A 128 -3.25 5.44 -0.37
N ILE A 129 -3.12 5.43 0.96
CA ILE A 129 -4.02 4.76 1.89
C ILE A 129 -4.61 5.80 2.83
N ARG A 130 -5.94 5.96 2.83
CA ARG A 130 -6.61 6.99 3.65
C ARG A 130 -7.83 6.44 4.39
N PRO A 131 -7.86 6.52 5.74
CA PRO A 131 -6.70 6.77 6.60
C PRO A 131 -5.74 5.57 6.62
N CYS A 132 -4.46 5.81 6.82
CA CYS A 132 -3.48 4.80 7.24
C CYS A 132 -3.09 5.01 8.71
N HIS A 133 -2.29 4.12 9.30
CA HIS A 133 -1.77 4.23 10.66
C HIS A 133 -2.86 4.40 11.73
N THR A 134 -4.02 3.81 11.50
CA THR A 134 -5.09 3.82 12.49
C THR A 134 -4.76 2.87 13.63
N MET A 135 -5.47 2.98 14.76
CA MET A 135 -5.39 1.98 15.85
C MET A 135 -5.83 0.57 15.41
N ARG A 136 -6.40 0.43 14.20
CA ARG A 136 -6.81 -0.84 13.60
C ARG A 136 -5.74 -1.43 12.69
N ASP A 137 -4.69 -0.68 12.37
CA ASP A 137 -3.62 -1.06 11.45
C ASP A 137 -2.32 -1.40 12.21
N GLY A 138 -1.65 -2.47 11.76
CA GLY A 138 -0.30 -2.86 12.17
C GLY A 138 0.76 -2.44 11.14
N ASP A 139 0.69 -1.23 10.59
CA ASP A 139 1.53 -0.83 9.46
C ASP A 139 3.03 -0.90 9.79
N THR A 140 3.78 -1.69 9.01
CA THR A 140 5.21 -1.94 9.24
C THR A 140 5.98 -1.95 7.93
N MET A 141 6.97 -1.06 7.81
CA MET A 141 7.87 -1.02 6.67
C MET A 141 9.30 -1.34 7.08
N PHE A 142 9.91 -2.28 6.37
CA PHE A 142 11.34 -2.59 6.47
C PHE A 142 12.11 -1.90 5.36
N ALA A 143 13.40 -1.66 5.58
CA ALA A 143 14.30 -1.22 4.53
C ALA A 143 15.58 -2.07 4.49
N LEU A 144 16.13 -2.26 3.30
CA LEU A 144 17.43 -2.91 3.11
C LEU A 144 18.26 -2.22 2.02
N ALA A 145 19.58 -2.23 2.20
CA ALA A 145 20.55 -1.83 1.19
C ALA A 145 21.50 -3.00 0.92
N THR A 146 21.64 -3.41 -0.35
CA THR A 146 22.52 -4.54 -0.70
C THR A 146 24.00 -4.14 -0.80
N GLY A 147 24.29 -2.84 -0.92
CA GLY A 147 25.66 -2.31 -1.00
C GLY A 147 26.41 -2.71 -2.28
N ARG A 148 25.70 -3.03 -3.37
CA ARG A 148 26.27 -3.50 -4.65
C ARG A 148 26.25 -2.45 -5.76
N GLY A 149 25.59 -1.32 -5.51
CA GLY A 149 25.41 -0.21 -6.43
C GLY A 149 26.38 0.94 -6.18
N PRO A 150 25.96 2.19 -6.46
CA PRO A 150 26.80 3.37 -6.27
C PRO A 150 27.31 3.52 -4.83
N GLN A 151 28.57 3.94 -4.70
CA GLN A 151 29.24 4.19 -3.41
C GLN A 151 28.80 5.50 -2.75
N THR A 152 28.35 6.45 -3.57
CA THR A 152 27.77 7.72 -3.13
C THR A 152 26.40 7.86 -3.75
N SER A 153 25.43 8.31 -2.96
CA SER A 153 24.07 8.55 -3.42
C SER A 153 23.49 9.72 -2.67
N ASP A 154 22.67 10.51 -3.35
CA ASP A 154 21.91 11.57 -2.70
C ASP A 154 20.76 10.95 -1.91
N LEU A 155 20.84 11.05 -0.58
CA LEU A 155 19.84 10.50 0.33
C LEU A 155 18.47 11.15 0.13
N THR A 156 18.41 12.43 -0.26
CA THR A 156 17.15 13.11 -0.59
C THR A 156 16.51 12.50 -1.82
N ALA A 157 17.27 12.24 -2.88
CA ALA A 157 16.77 11.57 -4.07
C ALA A 157 16.34 10.12 -3.79
N LEU A 158 17.08 9.38 -2.97
CA LEU A 158 16.70 8.03 -2.51
C LEU A 158 15.42 8.06 -1.68
N GLY A 159 15.24 9.06 -0.82
CA GLY A 159 14.04 9.29 -0.05
C GLY A 159 12.83 9.56 -0.94
N ALA A 160 12.95 10.47 -1.91
CA ALA A 160 11.88 10.73 -2.88
C ALA A 160 11.52 9.48 -3.69
N ALA A 161 12.52 8.72 -4.15
CA ALA A 161 12.29 7.46 -4.84
C ALA A 161 11.57 6.44 -3.95
N THR A 162 11.96 6.35 -2.67
CA THR A 162 11.34 5.48 -1.67
C THR A 162 9.85 5.75 -1.50
N VAL A 163 9.45 7.02 -1.37
CA VAL A 163 8.05 7.42 -1.29
C VAL A 163 7.29 7.01 -2.57
N GLU A 164 7.84 7.36 -3.73
CA GLU A 164 7.21 7.09 -5.05
C GLU A 164 7.07 5.58 -5.32
N VAL A 165 8.11 4.75 -5.06
CA VAL A 165 7.99 3.31 -5.29
C VAL A 165 7.05 2.64 -4.30
N THR A 166 6.98 3.12 -3.06
CA THR A 166 6.05 2.57 -2.07
C THR A 166 4.60 2.87 -2.46
N ALA A 167 4.31 4.12 -2.83
CA ALA A 167 3.00 4.52 -3.34
C ALA A 167 2.60 3.70 -4.58
N ARG A 168 3.51 3.55 -5.55
CA ARG A 168 3.27 2.73 -6.75
C ARG A 168 3.02 1.26 -6.42
N ALA A 169 3.77 0.68 -5.48
CA ALA A 169 3.59 -0.71 -5.06
C ALA A 169 2.19 -0.93 -4.44
N VAL A 170 1.68 0.03 -3.67
CA VAL A 170 0.31 -0.01 -3.13
C VAL A 170 -0.73 0.01 -4.25
N LEU A 171 -0.59 0.90 -5.25
CA LEU A 171 -1.52 0.94 -6.39
C LEU A 171 -1.49 -0.39 -7.17
N ARG A 172 -0.29 -0.92 -7.43
CA ARG A 172 -0.10 -2.23 -8.09
C ARG A 172 -0.78 -3.36 -7.31
N ALA A 173 -0.70 -3.36 -5.98
CA ALA A 173 -1.35 -4.35 -5.14
C ALA A 173 -2.87 -4.36 -5.31
N ALA A 174 -3.48 -3.17 -5.43
CA ALA A 174 -4.92 -3.04 -5.66
C ALA A 174 -5.30 -3.44 -7.09
N GLU A 175 -4.52 -3.03 -8.09
CA GLU A 175 -4.76 -3.31 -9.51
C GLU A 175 -4.59 -4.79 -9.89
N ALA A 176 -3.57 -5.45 -9.34
CA ALA A 176 -3.25 -6.84 -9.65
C ALA A 176 -4.11 -7.86 -8.89
N ALA A 177 -4.88 -7.41 -7.89
CA ALA A 177 -5.71 -8.29 -7.09
C ALA A 177 -6.84 -8.94 -7.91
N THR A 178 -7.10 -10.21 -7.63
CA THR A 178 -8.25 -10.98 -8.13
C THR A 178 -9.15 -11.37 -6.96
N GLY A 179 -10.47 -11.38 -7.17
CA GLY A 179 -11.44 -11.66 -6.11
C GLY A 179 -11.21 -13.01 -5.44
N LEU A 180 -11.41 -13.07 -4.12
CA LEU A 180 -11.25 -14.29 -3.35
C LEU A 180 -12.15 -14.27 -2.11
N GLY A 181 -12.70 -15.43 -1.72
CA GLY A 181 -13.48 -15.57 -0.49
C GLY A 181 -14.74 -14.70 -0.44
N GLY A 182 -15.35 -14.40 -1.60
CA GLY A 182 -16.52 -13.53 -1.70
C GLY A 182 -16.22 -12.03 -1.64
N VAL A 183 -14.94 -11.63 -1.54
CA VAL A 183 -14.52 -10.23 -1.62
C VAL A 183 -14.05 -9.93 -3.05
N PRO A 184 -14.74 -9.04 -3.79
CA PRO A 184 -14.37 -8.72 -5.16
C PRO A 184 -13.21 -7.72 -5.25
N SER A 185 -12.46 -7.80 -6.34
CA SER A 185 -11.39 -6.87 -6.72
C SER A 185 -11.92 -5.62 -7.44
N ILE A 186 -11.08 -4.59 -7.57
CA ILE A 186 -11.46 -3.36 -8.28
C ILE A 186 -11.79 -3.62 -9.76
N SER A 187 -11.12 -4.59 -10.39
CA SER A 187 -11.33 -4.93 -11.80
C SER A 187 -12.67 -5.63 -11.99
N GLU A 188 -13.03 -6.57 -11.12
CA GLU A 188 -14.35 -7.23 -11.14
C GLU A 188 -15.49 -6.25 -10.90
N LEU A 189 -15.29 -5.25 -10.02
CA LEU A 189 -16.28 -4.21 -9.73
C LEU A 189 -16.44 -3.17 -10.85
N ALA A 190 -15.44 -3.02 -11.72
CA ALA A 190 -15.51 -2.10 -12.86
C ALA A 190 -16.29 -2.68 -14.06
N HIS A 191 -16.52 -3.99 -14.07
CA HIS A 191 -17.17 -4.72 -15.17
C HIS A 191 -18.55 -5.31 -14.78
N GLY A 192 -19.07 -4.98 -13.60
CA GLY A 192 -20.40 -5.39 -13.11
C GLY A 192 -21.31 -4.20 -12.91
#